data_AF-A0A158L554-F1
#
_entry.id   AF-A0A158L554-F1
#
_cell.length_a   1.000
_cell.length_b   1.000
_cell.length_c   1.000
_cell.angle_alpha   90.00
_cell.angle_beta   90.00
_cell.angle_gamma   90.00
#
_symmetry.space_group_name_H-M   'P 1'
#
loop_
_entity.id
_entity.type
_entity.pdbx_description
1 polymer ?
#
loop_
_entity_poly.entity_id
_entity_poly.type
_entity_poly.pdbx_seq_one_letter_code
_entity_poly.pdbx_strand_id
1 'polypeptide(L)' 'MPNIWKVGGYLKHLPNDPWGNAYQYLNPGVHSEIDVLSYGADTKQGGEGNDADIGSWE' A
#
# COMPACT_ATOMS: atom_id res chain seq x y z
N MET A 1 -23.65 -10.99 0.75
CA MET A 1 -22.54 -10.10 0.31
C MET A 1 -23.11 -8.68 0.25
N PRO A 2 -22.38 -7.63 0.65
CA PRO A 2 -22.92 -6.26 0.62
C PRO A 2 -23.45 -5.92 -0.78
N ASN A 3 -24.59 -5.26 -0.88
CA ASN A 3 -25.31 -5.08 -2.15
C ASN A 3 -24.74 -3.92 -3.02
N ILE A 4 -23.52 -3.44 -2.71
CA ILE A 4 -22.92 -2.20 -3.23
C ILE A 4 -21.52 -2.39 -3.83
N TRP A 5 -21.08 -3.63 -4.01
CA TRP A 5 -19.81 -3.90 -4.70
C TRP A 5 -19.93 -3.53 -6.18
N LYS A 6 -19.01 -2.71 -6.69
CA LYS A 6 -18.97 -2.41 -8.13
C LYS A 6 -18.70 -3.70 -8.91
N VAL A 7 -19.60 -4.02 -9.82
CA VAL A 7 -19.40 -5.09 -10.82
C VAL A 7 -18.20 -4.67 -11.68
N GLY A 8 -17.14 -5.48 -11.65
CA GLY A 8 -15.85 -5.16 -12.28
C GLY A 8 -14.75 -4.73 -11.31
N GLY A 9 -15.03 -4.67 -10.00
CA GLY A 9 -14.03 -4.36 -8.96
C GLY A 9 -13.72 -2.86 -8.83
N TYR A 10 -12.89 -2.54 -7.85
CA TYR A 10 -12.44 -1.16 -7.57
C TYR A 10 -11.08 -0.83 -8.18
N LEU A 11 -10.31 -1.86 -8.52
CA LEU A 11 -8.98 -1.73 -9.10
C LEU A 11 -8.83 -2.75 -10.22
N LYS A 12 -8.40 -2.30 -11.41
CA LYS A 12 -8.19 -3.19 -12.57
C LYS A 12 -6.91 -4.02 -12.43
N HIS A 13 -5.87 -3.41 -11.86
CA HIS A 13 -4.59 -4.03 -11.58
C HIS A 13 -3.94 -3.24 -10.44
N LEU A 14 -3.37 -3.94 -9.47
CA LEU A 14 -2.57 -3.31 -8.42
C LEU A 14 -1.15 -3.18 -8.98
N PRO A 15 -0.65 -1.95 -9.22
CA PRO A 15 0.75 -1.78 -9.58
C PRO A 15 1.62 -2.27 -8.42
N ASN A 16 2.75 -2.87 -8.75
CA ASN A 16 3.80 -3.08 -7.77
C ASN A 16 4.52 -1.76 -7.51
N ASP A 17 5.19 -1.68 -6.36
CA ASP A 17 6.07 -0.58 -6.03
C ASP A 17 7.32 -0.54 -6.96
N PRO A 18 8.17 0.49 -6.87
CA PRO A 18 9.36 0.63 -7.71
C PRO A 18 10.33 -0.56 -7.66
N TRP A 19 10.26 -1.39 -6.61
CA TRP A 19 11.10 -2.55 -6.39
C TRP A 19 10.42 -3.87 -6.77
N GLY A 20 9.18 -3.81 -7.26
CA GLY A 20 8.41 -4.98 -7.69
C GLY A 20 7.65 -5.66 -6.55
N ASN A 21 7.59 -5.06 -5.36
CA ASN A 21 6.86 -5.58 -4.22
C ASN A 21 5.41 -5.06 -4.20
N ALA A 22 4.53 -5.80 -3.55
CA ALA A 22 3.14 -5.39 -3.37
C ALA A 22 3.04 -4.33 -2.26
N TYR A 23 2.24 -3.28 -2.51
CA TYR A 23 1.90 -2.30 -1.49
C TYR A 23 1.19 -2.95 -0.30
N GLN A 24 1.54 -2.50 0.91
CA GLN A 24 0.80 -2.84 2.11
C GLN A 24 -0.38 -1.91 2.26
N TYR A 25 -1.48 -2.46 2.77
CA TYR A 25 -2.71 -1.75 3.04
C TYR A 25 -3.12 -2.03 4.49
N LEU A 26 -3.36 -0.97 5.26
CA LEU A 26 -3.87 -1.05 6.62
C LEU A 26 -5.20 -0.32 6.73
N ASN A 27 -6.16 -0.97 7.38
CA ASN A 27 -7.46 -0.39 7.75
C ASN A 27 -7.94 -1.07 9.05
N PRO A 28 -8.00 -0.34 10.19
CA PRO A 28 -7.71 1.09 10.33
C PRO A 28 -6.21 1.39 10.15
N GLY A 29 -5.89 2.50 9.49
CA GLY A 29 -4.51 3.00 9.37
C GLY A 29 -3.96 3.48 10.72
N VAL A 30 -2.64 3.61 10.79
CA VAL A 30 -1.91 4.14 11.95
C VAL A 30 -1.82 5.67 11.88
N HIS A 31 -1.64 6.22 10.68
CA HIS A 31 -1.53 7.65 10.41
C HIS A 31 -2.85 8.26 9.92
N SER A 32 -3.65 7.48 9.19
CA SER A 32 -4.94 7.90 8.64
C SER A 32 -6.02 6.81 8.77
N GLU A 33 -7.21 7.02 8.21
CA GLU A 33 -8.25 5.97 8.20
C GLU A 33 -7.78 4.72 7.44
N ILE A 34 -7.00 4.92 6.37
CA ILE A 34 -6.46 3.86 5.52
C ILE A 34 -5.03 4.22 5.15
N ASP A 35 -4.08 3.39 5.56
CA ASP A 35 -2.68 3.60 5.23
C ASP A 35 -2.27 2.66 4.10
N VAL A 36 -1.70 3.22 3.04
CA VAL A 36 -1.06 2.47 1.96
C VAL A 36 0.43 2.77 1.99
N LEU A 37 1.29 1.75 2.09
CA LEU A 37 2.74 1.95 2.12
C LEU A 37 3.52 0.90 1.34
N SER A 38 4.75 1.23 0.98
CA SER A 38 5.77 0.34 0.42
C SER A 38 6.98 0.36 1.35
N TYR A 39 7.55 -0.82 1.63
CA TYR A 39 8.71 -1.03 2.50
C TYR A 39 10.05 -0.85 1.76
N GLY A 40 10.09 -0.13 0.65
CA GLY A 40 11.33 0.02 -0.11
C GLY A 40 11.86 -1.29 -0.74
N ALA A 41 13.16 -1.30 -1.04
CA ALA A 41 13.83 -2.43 -1.66
C ALA A 41 14.00 -3.64 -0.72
N ASP A 42 14.10 -3.40 0.58
CA ASP A 42 14.45 -4.42 1.57
C ASP A 42 13.24 -5.17 2.15
N THR A 43 12.02 -4.71 1.81
CA THR A 43 10.73 -5.26 2.24
C THR A 43 10.53 -5.25 3.76
N LYS A 44 11.21 -4.35 4.48
CA LYS A 44 11.10 -4.20 5.93
C LYS A 44 10.68 -2.80 6.30
N GLN A 45 10.14 -2.69 7.52
CA GLN A 45 9.81 -1.41 8.09
C GLN A 45 11.08 -0.65 8.48
N GLY A 46 11.17 0.57 8.00
CA GLY A 46 12.28 1.48 8.20
C GLY A 46 13.44 1.20 7.25
N GLY A 47 14.39 2.13 7.22
CA GLY A 47 15.48 2.15 6.25
C GLY A 47 15.68 3.57 5.75
N GLU A 48 16.74 3.81 4.99
CA GLU A 48 17.03 5.12 4.42
C GLU A 48 17.32 4.98 2.93
N GLY A 49 17.02 6.04 2.16
CA GLY A 49 17.22 6.04 0.72
C GLY A 49 16.28 5.06 0.01
N ASN A 50 16.84 4.01 -0.61
CA ASN A 50 16.06 3.03 -1.38
C ASN A 50 15.34 2.00 -0.50
N ASP A 51 15.70 1.92 0.78
CA ASP A 51 15.07 1.05 1.77
C ASP A 51 14.08 1.83 2.63
N ALA A 52 13.85 3.11 2.33
CA ALA A 52 12.92 3.93 3.09
C ALA A 52 11.47 3.50 2.84
N ASP A 53 10.68 3.48 3.92
CA ASP A 53 9.23 3.30 3.84
C ASP A 53 8.61 4.49 3.10
N ILE A 54 7.77 4.22 2.11
CA ILE A 54 7.03 5.25 1.38
C ILE A 54 5.54 5.03 1.65
N GLY A 55 4.96 5.89 2.47
CA GLY A 55 3.54 5.85 2.84
C GLY A 55 2.71 6.92 2.12
N SER A 56 1.41 6.66 1.95
CA SER A 56 0.45 7.63 1.39
C SER A 56 0.21 8.87 2.28
N TRP A 57 0.78 8.89 3.49
CA TRP A 57 0.62 9.96 4.48
C TRP A 57 1.80 10.95 4.51
N GLU A 58 2.90 10.65 3.81
CA GLU A 58 4.00 11.60 3.55
C GLU A 58 3.75 12.40 2.26
#